data_AF-A0A7W1W5B1-F1
#
_entry.id   AF-A0A7W1W5B1-F1
#
_cell.length_a   1.000
_cell.length_b   1.000
_cell.length_c   1.000
_cell.angle_alpha   90.00
_cell.angle_beta   90.00
_cell.angle_gamma   90.00
#
_symmetry.space_group_name_H-M   'P 1'
#
loop_
_entity.id
_entity.type
_entity.pdbx_description
1 polymer ?
#
loop_
_entity_poly.entity_id
_entity_poly.type
_entity_poly.pdbx_seq_one_letter_code
_entity_poly.pdbx_strand_id
1 'polypeptide(L)' 'MKKVGFVSLGCPKNLVDSEVMMGQLKAAGYEITNNADEAETVVV' A
#
# COMPACT_ATOMS: atom_id res chain seq x y z
N MET A 1 11.72 5.55 -8.43
CA MET A 1 10.50 4.71 -8.33
C MET A 1 9.57 5.38 -7.34
N LYS A 2 8.25 5.36 -7.58
CA LYS A 2 7.31 6.00 -6.66
C LYS A 2 6.95 5.08 -5.51
N LYS A 3 7.07 5.56 -4.26
CA LYS A 3 6.79 4.76 -3.04
C LYS A 3 5.36 4.96 -2.53
N VAL A 4 4.65 3.87 -2.24
CA VAL A 4 3.29 3.89 -1.67
C VAL A 4 3.25 3.16 -0.33
N GLY A 5 2.62 3.77 0.68
CA GLY A 5 2.44 3.18 2.01
C GLY A 5 0.99 2.78 2.28
N PHE A 6 0.80 1.74 3.09
CA PHE A 6 -0.50 1.26 3.53
C PHE A 6 -0.62 1.32 5.05
N VAL A 7 -1.68 1.94 5.56
CA VAL A 7 -1.97 2.04 7.00
C VAL A 7 -3.37 1.48 7.24
N SER A 8 -3.47 0.31 7.88
CA SER A 8 -4.78 -0.23 8.24
C SER A 8 -5.27 0.34 9.57
N LEU A 9 -6.46 0.96 9.60
CA LEU A 9 -7.12 1.45 10.82
C LEU A 9 -7.79 0.34 11.67
N GLY A 10 -7.41 -0.93 11.47
CA GLY A 10 -7.81 -2.03 12.35
C GLY A 10 -9.10 -2.77 11.96
N CYS A 11 -9.50 -2.75 10.69
CA CYS A 11 -10.60 -3.59 10.21
C CYS A 11 -10.07 -4.77 9.37
N PRO A 12 -10.17 -6.03 9.86
CA PRO A 12 -9.66 -7.21 9.14
C PRO A 12 -10.41 -7.53 7.85
N LYS A 13 -11.50 -6.81 7.53
CA LYS A 13 -12.28 -6.98 6.30
C LYS A 13 -11.56 -6.51 5.03
N ASN A 14 -10.53 -5.67 5.14
CA ASN A 14 -9.87 -5.05 3.99
C ASN A 14 -8.53 -5.72 3.62
N LEU A 15 -8.18 -6.84 4.25
CA LEU A 15 -6.90 -7.52 4.02
C LEU A 15 -6.75 -8.00 2.57
N VAL A 16 -7.76 -8.71 2.06
CA VAL A 16 -7.74 -9.23 0.68
C VAL A 16 -7.74 -8.08 -0.34
N ASP A 17 -8.54 -7.04 -0.11
CA ASP A 17 -8.58 -5.86 -1.00
C ASP A 17 -7.23 -5.12 -1.02
N SER A 18 -6.57 -5.03 0.14
CA SER A 18 -5.23 -4.45 0.26
C SER A 18 -4.20 -5.28 -0.49
N GLU A 19 -4.22 -6.61 -0.37
CA GLU A 19 -3.33 -7.51 -1.11
C GLU A 19 -3.51 -7.39 -2.63
N VAL A 20 -4.76 -7.33 -3.10
CA VAL A 20 -5.07 -7.11 -4.52
C VAL A 20 -4.53 -5.76 -4.99
N MET A 21 -4.76 -4.69 -4.22
CA MET A 21 -4.25 -3.35 -4.55
C MET A 21 -2.72 -3.29 -4.57
N MET A 22 -2.06 -3.90 -3.58
CA MET A 22 -0.61 -4.01 -3.52
C MET A 22 -0.04 -4.76 -4.73
N GLY A 23 -0.70 -5.84 -5.17
CA GLY A 23 -0.33 -6.58 -6.37
C GLY A 23 -0.42 -5.74 -7.65
N GLN A 24 -1.49 -4.97 -7.81
CA GLN A 24 -1.67 -4.07 -8.96
C GLN A 24 -0.62 -2.95 -8.98
N LEU A 25 -0.34 -2.33 -7.83
CA LEU A 25 0.67 -1.28 -7.70
C LEU A 25 2.07 -1.81 -8.04
N LYS A 26 2.41 -3.02 -7.56
CA LYS A 26 3.69 -3.66 -7.90
C LYS A 26 3.78 -3.97 -9.40
N ALA A 27 2.71 -4.46 -10.03
CA ALA A 27 2.66 -4.69 -11.47
C ALA A 27 2.80 -3.39 -12.28
N ALA A 28 2.33 -2.27 -11.74
CA ALA A 28 2.50 -0.94 -12.33
C ALA A 28 3.87 -0.29 -12.04
N GLY A 29 4.79 -0.99 -11.35
CA GLY A 29 6.15 -0.53 -11.09
C GLY A 29 6.31 0.37 -9.85
N TYR A 30 5.31 0.41 -8.97
CA TYR A 30 5.42 1.09 -7.68
C TYR A 30 6.15 0.24 -6.65
N GLU A 31 6.84 0.91 -5.73
CA GLU A 31 7.48 0.28 -4.58
C GLU A 31 6.60 0.46 -3.35
N ILE A 32 6.39 -0.61 -2.59
CA ILE A 32 5.56 -0.57 -1.39
C ILE A 32 6.45 -0.45 -0.16
N THR A 33 6.16 0.54 0.67
CA THR A 33 6.89 0.78 1.92
C THR A 33 5.94 0.72 3.12
N ASN A 34 6.41 0.13 4.22
CA ASN A 34 5.69 0.16 5.50
C ASN A 34 6.01 1.42 6.31
N ASN A 35 6.94 2.24 5.82
CA ASN A 35 7.29 3.51 6.44
C ASN A 35 6.52 4.65 5.74
N ALA A 36 5.54 5.23 6.44
CA ALA A 36 4.75 6.34 5.92
C ALA A 36 5.61 7.58 5.59
N ASP A 37 6.72 7.79 6.31
CA ASP A 37 7.63 8.92 6.07
C ASP A 37 8.42 8.79 4.76
N GLU A 38 8.54 7.56 4.23
CA GLU A 38 9.19 7.28 2.96
C GLU A 38 8.20 7.17 1.79
N ALA A 39 6.90 7.20 2.07
CA ALA A 39 5.87 7.08 1.05
C ALA A 39 5.55 8.44 0.44
N GLU A 40 5.47 8.50 -0.88
CA GLU A 40 4.93 9.68 -1.58
C GLU A 40 3.40 9.76 -1.45
N THR A 41 2.75 8.60 -1.28
CA THR A 41 1.29 8.48 -1.11
C THR A 41 1.00 7.42 -0.06
N VAL A 42 0.04 7.69 0.84
CA VAL A 42 -0.44 6.75 1.86
C VAL A 42 -1.90 6.39 1.60
N VAL A 43 -2.20 5.09 1.62
CA VAL A 43 -3.55 4.53 1.55
C VAL A 43 -3.96 4.10 2.96
N VAL A 44 -5.15 4.51 3.40
CA VAL A 44 -5.70 4.29 4.75
C VAL A 44 -7.00 3.50 4.69
#